data_AF-A0A7W9LW97-F1
#
_entry.id   AF-A0A7W9LW97-F1
#
_cell.length_a   1.000
_cell.length_b   1.000
_cell.length_c   1.000
_cell.angle_alpha   90.00
_cell.angle_beta   90.00
_cell.angle_gamma   90.00
#
_symmetry.space_group_name_H-M   'P 1'
#
loop_
_entity.id
_entity.type
_entity.pdbx_description
1 polymer ?
#
loop_
_entity_poly.entity_id
_entity_poly.type
_entity_poly.pdbx_seq_one_letter_code
_entity_poly.pdbx_strand_id
1 'polypeptide(L)'
;MEFAKQQPTVKAPADWFTGDVWFDVIHAGQEPSRRRANLVRFSPGARTHWHSHALGQALYVVSGTALIGTRDGTVFEAHRS
;
A
#
# COMPACT_ATOMS: atom_id res chain seq x y z
N MET A 1 -11.84 7.78 -23.49
CA MET A 1 -10.80 7.36 -22.53
C MET A 1 -10.09 8.62 -22.10
N GLU A 2 -9.96 8.84 -20.79
CA GLU A 2 -9.20 9.96 -20.26
C GLU A 2 -7.91 9.41 -19.64
N PHE A 3 -6.78 10.02 -19.95
CA PHE A 3 -5.50 9.63 -19.40
C PHE A 3 -5.26 10.41 -18.11
N ALA A 4 -5.20 9.70 -16.98
CA ALA A 4 -4.83 10.31 -15.72
C ALA A 4 -3.37 10.78 -15.78
N LYS A 5 -3.11 12.02 -15.38
CA LYS A 5 -1.76 12.52 -15.22
C LYS A 5 -1.12 11.87 -13.98
N GLN A 6 -0.03 11.15 -14.18
CA GLN A 6 0.70 10.51 -13.09
C GLN A 6 1.27 11.57 -12.14
N GLN A 7 0.95 11.43 -10.86
CA GLN A 7 1.55 12.24 -9.78
C GLN A 7 2.98 11.75 -9.51
N PRO A 8 3.89 12.64 -9.04
CA PRO A 8 5.22 12.22 -8.62
C PRO A 8 5.15 11.17 -7.50
N THR A 9 6.12 10.25 -7.50
CA THR A 9 6.35 9.35 -6.37
C THR A 9 6.66 10.17 -5.13
N VAL A 10 6.06 9.82 -4.00
CA VAL A 10 6.33 10.48 -2.71
C VAL A 10 6.84 9.48 -1.68
N LYS A 11 7.75 9.94 -0.81
CA LYS A 11 8.19 9.18 0.35
C LYS A 11 7.09 9.18 1.41
N ALA A 12 6.83 8.03 2.00
CA ALA A 12 5.77 7.88 2.98
C ALA A 12 6.15 8.50 4.34
N PRO A 13 5.18 9.04 5.11
CA PRO A 13 5.46 9.63 6.42
C PRO A 13 6.05 8.61 7.40
N ALA A 14 7.09 9.00 8.13
CA ALA A 14 7.73 8.14 9.13
C ALA A 14 6.78 7.74 10.28
N ASP A 15 5.74 8.53 10.55
CA ASP A 15 4.74 8.22 11.59
C ASP A 15 3.86 7.01 11.22
N TRP A 16 3.85 6.58 9.95
CA TRP A 16 3.03 5.48 9.47
C TRP A 16 3.84 4.22 9.15
N PHE A 17 5.15 4.34 9.02
CA PHE A 17 6.01 3.28 8.51
C PHE A 17 7.35 3.23 9.25
N THR A 18 7.86 2.03 9.44
CA THR A 18 9.27 1.82 9.76
C THR A 18 10.03 1.50 8.46
N GLY A 19 11.20 2.10 8.27
CA GLY A 19 12.02 1.93 7.07
C GLY A 19 11.57 2.85 5.92
N ASP A 20 12.20 2.67 4.75
CA ASP A 20 11.88 3.51 3.59
C ASP A 20 10.72 2.93 2.78
N VAL A 21 9.69 3.74 2.59
CA VAL A 21 8.49 3.40 1.82
C VAL A 21 8.16 4.54 0.89
N TRP A 22 7.74 4.21 -0.33
CA TRP A 22 7.31 5.19 -1.34
C TRP A 22 5.98 4.76 -1.96
N PHE A 23 5.16 5.73 -2.35
CA PHE A 23 3.92 5.46 -3.05
C PHE A 23 3.70 6.34 -4.28
N ASP A 24 3.09 5.74 -5.29
CA ASP A 24 2.50 6.42 -6.45
C ASP A 24 0.97 6.39 -6.28
N VAL A 25 0.33 7.55 -6.36
CA VAL A 25 -1.14 7.62 -6.35
C VAL A 25 -1.65 7.29 -7.74
N ILE A 26 -2.24 6.10 -7.90
CA ILE A 26 -2.86 5.66 -9.16
C ILE A 26 -4.25 6.28 -9.27
N HIS A 27 -5.01 6.27 -8.18
CA HIS A 27 -6.34 6.87 -8.11
C HIS A 27 -6.62 7.40 -6.70
N ALA A 28 -6.87 8.71 -6.59
CA ALA A 28 -7.10 9.40 -5.32
C ALA A 28 -8.49 9.16 -4.71
N GLY A 29 -9.42 8.57 -5.48
CA GLY A 29 -10.83 8.44 -5.14
C GLY A 29 -11.58 9.76 -5.30
N GLN A 30 -12.75 9.72 -5.93
CA GLN A 30 -13.64 10.86 -6.15
C GLN A 30 -15.08 10.42 -5.95
N GLU A 31 -15.98 11.34 -5.60
CA GLU A 31 -17.41 10.99 -5.54
C GLU A 31 -17.90 10.42 -6.89
N PRO A 32 -18.81 9.43 -6.89
CA PRO A 32 -19.48 8.83 -5.74
C PRO A 32 -18.68 7.69 -5.07
N SER A 33 -17.53 7.30 -5.62
CA SER A 33 -16.72 6.18 -5.14
C SER A 33 -15.39 6.65 -4.57
N ARG A 34 -15.29 6.67 -3.25
CA ARG A 34 -14.06 7.03 -2.52
C ARG A 34 -12.97 5.96 -2.53
N ARG A 35 -13.07 4.93 -3.38
CA ARG A 35 -12.03 3.90 -3.49
C ARG A 35 -10.72 4.55 -3.93
N ARG A 36 -9.63 4.16 -3.27
CA ARG A 36 -8.28 4.65 -3.58
C ARG A 36 -7.42 3.50 -4.08
N ALA A 37 -6.49 3.80 -4.97
CA ALA A 37 -5.49 2.86 -5.43
C ALA A 37 -4.11 3.53 -5.41
N ASN A 38 -3.16 2.89 -4.75
CA ASN A 38 -1.77 3.32 -4.68
C ASN A 38 -0.87 2.14 -5.04
N LEU A 39 0.22 2.41 -5.76
CA LEU A 39 1.35 1.47 -5.85
C LEU A 39 2.33 1.81 -4.75
N VAL A 40 2.57 0.89 -3.84
CA VAL A 40 3.45 1.11 -2.68
C VAL A 40 4.67 0.20 -2.79
N ARG A 41 5.86 0.77 -2.56
CA ARG A 41 7.14 0.07 -2.60
C ARG A 41 7.79 0.17 -1.23
N PHE A 42 8.20 -0.97 -0.70
CA PHE A 42 8.88 -1.10 0.59
C PHE A 42 10.34 -1.48 0.32
N SER A 43 11.29 -0.79 0.95
CA SER A 43 12.64 -1.34 1.03
C SER A 43 12.67 -2.62 1.88
N PRO A 44 13.69 -3.48 1.76
CA PRO A 44 13.78 -4.69 2.59
C PRO A 44 13.65 -4.37 4.09
N GLY A 45 12.70 -5.04 4.77
CA GLY A 45 12.41 -4.85 6.18
C GLY A 45 11.52 -3.64 6.53
N ALA A 46 11.17 -2.80 5.55
CA ALA A 46 10.22 -1.71 5.75
C ALA A 46 8.78 -2.25 5.86
N ARG A 47 7.95 -1.60 6.67
CA ARG A 47 6.59 -2.08 7.00
C ARG A 47 5.71 -0.95 7.52
N THR A 48 4.39 -1.14 7.39
CA THR A 48 3.41 -0.26 8.03
C THR A 48 3.45 -0.42 9.55
N HIS A 49 3.14 0.64 10.27
CA HIS A 49 2.66 0.52 11.65
C HIS A 49 1.31 -0.19 11.67
N TRP A 50 0.92 -0.73 12.82
CA TRP A 50 -0.37 -1.39 12.99
C TRP A 50 -1.52 -0.41 12.72
N HIS A 51 -2.40 -0.76 11.79
CA HIS A 51 -3.56 0.04 11.43
C HIS A 51 -4.71 -0.88 10.98
N SER A 52 -5.86 -0.29 10.69
CA SER A 52 -7.05 -0.98 10.20
C SER A 52 -7.86 -0.06 9.29
N HIS A 53 -8.51 -0.64 8.29
CA HIS A 53 -9.42 0.06 7.40
C HIS A 53 -10.86 -0.39 7.67
N ALA A 54 -11.77 0.55 7.95
CA ALA A 54 -13.16 0.24 8.30
C ALA A 54 -13.92 -0.55 7.22
N LEU A 55 -13.56 -0.35 5.95
CA LEU A 55 -14.14 -1.06 4.79
C LEU A 55 -13.21 -2.14 4.24
N GLY A 56 -12.20 -2.54 5.02
CA GLY A 56 -11.16 -3.47 4.58
C GLY A 56 -10.16 -2.86 3.60
N GLN A 57 -9.22 -3.69 3.17
CA GLN A 57 -8.17 -3.36 2.22
C GLN A 57 -7.90 -4.57 1.34
N ALA A 58 -7.68 -4.33 0.04
CA ALA A 58 -7.19 -5.35 -0.88
C ALA A 58 -5.75 -5.04 -1.26
N LEU A 59 -4.90 -6.07 -1.30
CA LEU A 59 -3.51 -5.97 -1.70
C LEU A 59 -3.29 -6.86 -2.93
N TYR A 60 -2.57 -6.33 -3.91
CA TYR A 60 -2.11 -7.08 -5.08
C TYR A 60 -0.60 -6.91 -5.18
N VAL A 61 0.14 -8.01 -4.98
CA VAL A 61 1.60 -7.98 -5.04
C VAL A 61 2.05 -7.94 -6.49
N VAL A 62 2.68 -6.84 -6.89
CA VAL A 62 3.16 -6.63 -8.26
C VAL A 62 4.55 -7.24 -8.47
N SER A 63 5.42 -7.16 -7.47
CA SER A 63 6.77 -7.71 -7.48
C SER A 63 7.28 -7.95 -6.06
N GLY A 64 8.25 -8.87 -5.92
CA GLY A 64 8.86 -9.25 -4.65
C GLY A 64 7.97 -10.14 -3.77
N THR A 65 8.38 -10.26 -2.51
CA THR A 65 7.69 -11.02 -1.47
C THR A 65 7.27 -10.07 -0.35
N ALA A 66 6.01 -10.14 0.06
CA ALA A 66 5.45 -9.38 1.16
C ALA A 66 5.06 -10.29 2.32
N LEU A 67 5.19 -9.78 3.54
CA LEU A 67 4.67 -10.41 4.75
C LEU A 67 3.46 -9.61 5.25
N ILE A 68 2.36 -10.30 5.55
CA ILE A 68 1.13 -9.72 6.09
C ILE A 68 0.92 -10.30 7.48
N GLY A 69 1.04 -9.43 8.50
CA GLY A 69 0.82 -9.80 9.89
C GLY A 69 -0.59 -9.44 10.37
N THR A 70 -1.20 -10.32 11.15
CA THR A 70 -2.42 -10.04 11.92
C THR A 70 -2.09 -9.83 13.40
N ARG A 71 -2.97 -9.15 14.14
CA ARG A 71 -2.72 -8.79 15.55
C ARG A 71 -2.60 -10.00 16.49
N ASP A 72 -3.10 -11.16 16.09
CA ASP A 72 -2.96 -12.42 16.81
C ASP A 72 -1.62 -13.14 16.57
N GLY A 73 -0.74 -12.56 15.76
CA GLY A 73 0.59 -13.10 15.46
C GLY A 73 0.64 -13.99 14.22
N THR A 74 -0.47 -14.20 13.51
CA THR A 74 -0.43 -14.92 12.22
C THR A 74 0.32 -14.09 11.18
N VAL A 75 1.19 -14.74 10.40
CA VAL A 75 1.93 -14.12 9.30
C VAL A 75 1.65 -14.90 8.02
N PHE A 76 1.22 -14.18 6.99
CA PHE A 76 1.05 -14.71 5.64
C PHE A 76 2.16 -14.19 4.75
N GLU A 77 2.73 -15.05 3.92
CA GLU A 77 3.58 -14.65 2.82
C GLU A 77 2.74 -14.46 1.56
N ALA A 78 2.96 -13.37 0.83
CA ALA A 78 2.34 -13.12 -0.46
C ALA A 78 3.38 -12.70 -1.48
N HIS A 79 3.35 -13.34 -2.64
CA HIS A 79 4.11 -12.96 -3.81
C HIS A 79 3.21 -13.06 -5.03
N ARG A 80 3.62 -12.46 -6.15
CA ARG A 80 2.95 -12.67 -7.42
C ARG A 80 3.08 -14.16 -7.81
N SER A 81 1.96 -14.79 -8.18
CA SER A 81 1.94 -16.14 -8.77
C SER A 81 2.50 -16.14 -10.18
#